data_AF-A0A258X2X2-F1
#
_entry.id   AF-A0A258X2X2-F1
#
_cell.length_a   1.000
_cell.length_b   1.000
_cell.length_c   1.000
_cell.angle_alpha   90.00
_cell.angle_beta   90.00
_cell.angle_gamma   90.00
#
_symmetry.space_group_name_H-M   'P 1'
#
loop_
_entity.id
_entity.type
_entity.pdbx_description
1 polymer ?
#
loop_
_entity_poly.entity_id
_entity_poly.type
_entity_poly.pdbx_seq_one_letter_code
_entity_poly.pdbx_strand_id
1 'polypeptide(L)'
;NGWLQNQTEPQSADTVLRFSTSREAGLGDALPAGTVRVYMRDARGQPQFIGENGIGHTSMGSALALKTGEAFDVKVQPMLDKRERIDSGEWERTARYRVTTPGKAPTELTVETEKVFWRTTMTYKVTNAKATPVTVEVVQGGLDNWWHDTRVPSETIKGEQRSADERVWQVPVPANGETTLTVQFDSRY
;
A
#
# COMPACT_ATOMS: atom_id res chain seq x y z
N ASN A 1 9.60 -7.19 -8.63
CA ASN A 1 8.30 -6.62 -9.05
C ASN A 1 7.32 -7.74 -9.37
N GLY A 2 6.68 -8.31 -8.35
CA GLY A 2 5.69 -9.40 -8.49
C GLY A 2 4.26 -8.95 -8.20
N TRP A 3 4.01 -7.64 -8.10
CA TRP A 3 2.72 -7.09 -7.70
C TRP A 3 1.64 -7.18 -8.77
N LEU A 4 2.04 -7.38 -10.03
CA LEU A 4 1.17 -7.51 -11.22
C LEU A 4 0.58 -8.92 -11.39
N GLN A 5 0.54 -9.73 -10.33
CA GLN A 5 0.14 -11.12 -10.42
C GLN A 5 -1.32 -11.31 -10.00
N ASN A 6 -2.03 -12.15 -10.77
CA ASN A 6 -3.28 -12.73 -10.31
C ASN A 6 -3.01 -13.61 -9.09
N GLN A 7 -3.77 -13.42 -8.02
CA GLN A 7 -3.86 -14.42 -6.97
C GLN A 7 -5.13 -15.23 -7.15
N THR A 8 -4.94 -16.53 -7.42
CA THR A 8 -6.03 -17.49 -7.53
C THR A 8 -6.71 -17.75 -6.18
N GLU A 9 -6.01 -17.53 -5.07
CA GLU A 9 -6.51 -17.76 -3.71
C GLU A 9 -6.64 -16.45 -2.92
N PRO A 10 -7.83 -16.12 -2.37
CA PRO A 10 -8.01 -14.99 -1.47
C PRO A 10 -7.14 -15.12 -0.21
N GLN A 11 -6.46 -14.03 0.15
CA GLN A 11 -5.62 -13.96 1.34
C GLN A 11 -6.41 -13.40 2.52
N SER A 12 -6.11 -13.88 3.73
CA SER A 12 -6.65 -13.29 4.96
C SER A 12 -6.12 -11.88 5.15
N ALA A 13 -6.99 -10.96 5.58
CA ALA A 13 -6.55 -9.64 6.01
C ALA A 13 -5.82 -9.73 7.35
N ASP A 14 -4.76 -8.94 7.51
CA ASP A 14 -4.08 -8.85 8.80
C ASP A 14 -4.96 -8.11 9.82
N THR A 15 -5.01 -8.65 11.05
CA THR A 15 -5.57 -7.92 12.19
C THR A 15 -4.45 -7.11 12.82
N VAL A 16 -4.63 -5.79 12.90
CA VAL A 16 -3.59 -4.86 13.36
C VAL A 16 -4.14 -3.94 14.43
N LEU A 17 -3.45 -3.87 15.56
CA LEU A 17 -3.70 -2.87 16.60
C LEU A 17 -2.88 -1.61 16.28
N ARG A 18 -3.57 -0.49 16.02
CA ARG A 18 -2.94 0.81 15.82
C ARG A 18 -3.09 1.68 17.05
N PHE A 19 -2.02 2.31 17.48
CA PHE A 19 -2.05 3.27 18.59
C PHE A 19 -0.99 4.36 18.41
N SER A 20 -1.19 5.47 19.09
CA SER A 20 -0.26 6.59 19.13
C SER A 20 0.52 6.60 20.45
N THR A 21 1.72 7.16 20.43
CA THR A 21 2.48 7.56 21.64
C THR A 21 2.32 9.05 21.95
N SER A 22 1.46 9.78 21.23
CA SER A 22 1.14 11.18 21.52
C SER A 22 0.39 11.35 22.84
N ARG A 23 0.38 12.57 23.39
CA ARG A 23 -0.30 12.90 24.65
C ARG A 23 -1.82 13.00 24.48
N GLU A 24 -2.31 13.48 23.34
CA GLU A 24 -3.76 13.73 23.15
C GLU A 24 -4.55 12.49 22.74
N ALA A 25 -3.93 11.52 22.06
CA ALA A 25 -4.61 10.36 21.46
C ALA A 25 -3.86 9.04 21.69
N GLY A 26 -2.84 9.04 22.56
CA GLY A 26 -1.91 7.95 22.73
C GLY A 26 -1.50 7.72 24.18
N LEU A 27 -0.42 6.95 24.35
CA LEU A 27 0.14 6.62 25.68
C LEU A 27 0.77 7.82 26.40
N GLY A 28 1.05 8.91 25.67
CA GLY A 28 1.59 10.16 26.23
C GLY A 28 3.06 10.11 26.65
N ASP A 29 3.80 9.09 26.22
CA ASP A 29 5.22 8.93 26.53
C ASP A 29 5.97 8.19 25.41
N ALA A 30 7.30 8.34 25.39
CA ALA A 30 8.17 7.54 24.56
C ALA A 30 8.19 6.09 25.05
N LEU A 31 8.33 5.14 24.12
CA LEU A 31 8.42 3.72 24.45
C LEU A 31 9.84 3.20 24.23
N PRO A 32 10.44 2.51 25.22
CA PRO A 32 11.71 1.82 25.01
C PRO A 32 11.53 0.64 24.05
N ALA A 33 12.62 0.25 23.39
CA ALA A 33 12.66 -1.00 22.66
C ALA A 33 12.33 -2.16 23.61
N GLY A 34 11.51 -3.10 23.14
CA GLY A 34 11.06 -4.20 23.97
C GLY A 34 9.89 -4.94 23.34
N THR A 35 9.26 -5.79 24.15
CA THR A 35 8.20 -6.67 23.70
C THR A 35 6.85 -6.16 24.17
N VAL A 36 5.92 -5.94 23.23
CA VAL A 36 4.54 -5.59 23.51
C VAL A 36 3.67 -6.84 23.44
N ARG A 37 2.91 -7.10 24.51
CA ARG A 37 1.92 -8.17 24.57
C ARG A 37 0.52 -7.59 24.52
N VAL A 38 -0.32 -8.17 23.68
CA VAL A 38 -1.70 -7.72 23.49
C VAL A 38 -2.66 -8.73 24.11
N TYR A 39 -3.60 -8.21 24.90
CA TYR A 39 -4.66 -8.98 25.53
C TYR A 39 -6.03 -8.43 25.13
N MET A 40 -6.98 -9.32 24.85
CA MET A 40 -8.38 -8.98 24.64
C MET A 40 -9.20 -9.52 25.79
N ARG A 41 -10.24 -8.81 26.20
CA ARG A 41 -11.19 -9.36 27.18
C ARG A 41 -12.17 -10.28 26.48
N ASP A 42 -12.38 -11.48 27.02
CA ASP A 42 -13.42 -12.39 26.57
C ASP A 42 -14.82 -11.88 26.97
N ALA A 43 -15.87 -12.63 26.60
CA ALA A 43 -17.25 -12.29 26.95
C ALA A 43 -17.52 -12.21 28.47
N ARG A 44 -16.62 -12.76 29.30
CA ARG A 44 -16.67 -12.74 30.77
C ARG A 44 -15.74 -11.69 31.37
N GLY A 45 -15.09 -10.87 30.53
CA GLY A 45 -14.17 -9.83 30.94
C GLY A 45 -12.74 -10.30 31.23
N GLN A 46 -12.44 -11.59 31.06
CA GLN A 46 -11.13 -12.17 31.38
C GLN A 46 -10.11 -11.84 30.28
N PRO A 47 -8.89 -11.42 30.64
CA PRO A 47 -7.86 -11.12 29.65
C PRO A 47 -7.35 -12.42 29.00
N GLN A 48 -7.52 -12.50 27.69
CA GLN A 48 -6.96 -13.53 26.83
C GLN A 48 -5.79 -12.95 26.04
N PHE A 49 -4.65 -13.63 26.05
CA PHE A 49 -3.49 -13.26 25.23
C PHE A 49 -3.79 -13.52 23.75
N ILE A 50 -3.57 -12.51 22.90
CA ILE A 50 -3.88 -12.59 21.46
C ILE A 50 -2.67 -12.35 20.55
N GLY A 51 -1.53 -11.92 21.09
CA GLY A 51 -0.34 -11.70 20.28
C GLY A 51 0.78 -10.96 20.99
N GLU A 52 1.99 -11.09 20.47
CA GLU A 52 3.20 -10.44 20.96
C GLU A 52 4.07 -9.97 19.80
N ASN A 53 4.54 -8.72 19.88
CA ASN A 53 5.43 -8.13 18.88
C ASN A 53 6.55 -7.34 19.55
N GLY A 54 7.75 -7.39 18.97
CA GLY A 54 8.85 -6.49 19.34
C GLY A 54 8.64 -5.09 18.75
N ILE A 55 8.97 -4.06 19.54
CA ILE A 55 9.07 -2.67 19.10
C ILE A 55 10.49 -2.16 19.33
N GLY A 56 10.93 -1.24 18.48
CA GLY A 56 12.14 -0.45 18.70
C GLY A 56 11.90 0.72 19.64
N HIS A 57 12.95 1.50 19.92
CA HIS A 57 12.79 2.77 20.61
C HIS A 57 11.86 3.67 19.80
N THR A 58 10.76 4.09 20.43
CA THR A 58 9.72 4.88 19.80
C THR A 58 9.58 6.20 20.53
N SER A 59 9.84 7.31 19.84
CA SER A 59 9.66 8.65 20.39
C SER A 59 8.19 8.96 20.68
N MET A 60 7.95 9.85 21.63
CA MET A 60 6.61 10.41 21.86
C MET A 60 6.05 11.03 20.56
N GLY A 61 4.78 10.75 20.25
CA GLY A 61 4.09 11.25 19.07
C GLY A 61 4.15 10.34 17.83
N SER A 62 4.87 9.22 17.89
CA SER A 62 4.89 8.22 16.82
C SER A 62 3.61 7.38 16.79
N ALA A 63 3.15 7.04 15.58
CA ALA A 63 2.12 6.04 15.35
C ALA A 63 2.75 4.65 15.23
N LEU A 64 2.14 3.66 15.89
CA LEU A 64 2.57 2.27 15.91
C LEU A 64 1.45 1.37 15.39
N ALA A 65 1.83 0.30 14.70
CA ALA A 65 0.94 -0.73 14.20
C ALA A 65 1.50 -2.11 14.57
N LEU A 66 0.75 -2.88 15.34
CA LEU A 66 1.14 -4.23 15.77
C LEU A 66 0.21 -5.26 15.14
N LYS A 67 0.74 -6.15 14.30
CA LYS A 67 -0.01 -7.29 13.77
C LYS A 67 -0.31 -8.25 14.91
N THR A 68 -1.58 -8.49 15.19
CA THR A 68 -2.03 -9.41 16.26
C THR A 68 -2.51 -10.75 15.70
N GLY A 69 -2.52 -10.93 14.37
CA GLY A 69 -2.91 -12.18 13.73
C GLY A 69 -3.51 -11.95 12.34
N GLU A 70 -4.19 -12.96 11.83
CA GLU A 70 -4.92 -12.94 10.55
C GLU A 70 -6.42 -13.07 10.80
N ALA A 71 -7.22 -12.29 10.10
CA ALA A 71 -8.67 -12.37 10.16
C ALA A 71 -9.15 -13.62 9.41
N PHE A 72 -10.02 -14.41 10.05
CA PHE A 72 -10.57 -15.62 9.43
C PHE A 72 -11.69 -15.30 8.43
N ASP A 73 -12.44 -14.22 8.68
CA ASP A 73 -13.68 -13.82 8.02
C ASP A 73 -13.55 -12.59 7.12
N VAL A 74 -12.35 -12.04 6.99
CA VAL A 74 -12.06 -10.93 6.07
C VAL A 74 -10.98 -11.36 5.09
N LYS A 75 -11.28 -11.30 3.79
CA LYS A 75 -10.37 -11.73 2.73
C LYS A 75 -10.13 -10.63 1.71
N VAL A 76 -8.95 -10.63 1.10
CA VAL A 76 -8.56 -9.77 -0.01
C VAL A 76 -8.04 -10.64 -1.14
N GLN A 77 -8.57 -10.45 -2.35
CA GLN A 77 -8.11 -11.14 -3.55
C GLN A 77 -7.71 -10.12 -4.62
N PRO A 78 -6.40 -9.97 -4.93
CA PRO A 78 -5.93 -9.16 -6.04
C PRO A 78 -6.08 -9.92 -7.37
N MET A 79 -6.56 -9.20 -8.38
CA MET A 79 -6.78 -9.67 -9.74
C MET A 79 -6.23 -8.63 -10.71
N LEU A 80 -5.44 -9.07 -11.68
CA LEU A 80 -5.03 -8.31 -12.85
C LEU A 80 -6.14 -8.41 -13.90
N ASP A 81 -6.86 -7.31 -14.11
CA ASP A 81 -7.94 -7.26 -15.10
C ASP A 81 -7.39 -7.07 -16.51
N LYS A 82 -6.47 -6.12 -16.66
CA LYS A 82 -5.94 -5.72 -17.97
C LYS A 82 -4.57 -5.11 -17.84
N ARG A 83 -3.72 -5.37 -18.83
CA ARG A 83 -2.46 -4.65 -19.00
C ARG A 83 -2.27 -4.28 -20.47
N GLU A 84 -2.07 -2.99 -20.74
CA GLU A 84 -1.99 -2.46 -22.09
C GLU A 84 -0.83 -1.48 -22.24
N ARG A 85 -0.23 -1.45 -23.43
CA ARG A 85 0.83 -0.50 -23.77
C ARG A 85 0.22 0.87 -24.03
N ILE A 86 0.76 1.90 -23.39
CA ILE A 86 0.47 3.30 -23.66
C ILE A 86 1.56 3.81 -24.61
N ASP A 87 1.15 4.45 -25.70
CA ASP A 87 2.09 5.06 -26.63
C ASP A 87 2.72 6.33 -26.01
N SER A 88 3.98 6.56 -26.31
CA SER A 88 4.83 7.62 -25.77
C SER A 88 4.22 9.03 -25.89
N GLY A 89 3.42 9.27 -26.92
CA GLY A 89 2.77 10.55 -27.20
C GLY A 89 1.78 11.04 -26.11
N GLU A 90 1.17 10.15 -25.32
CA GLU A 90 0.29 10.55 -24.21
C GLU A 90 1.04 10.83 -22.89
N TRP A 91 2.33 10.45 -22.78
CA TRP A 91 3.10 10.53 -21.54
C TRP A 91 4.22 11.59 -21.54
N GLU A 92 4.61 12.12 -22.69
CA GLU A 92 5.91 12.76 -22.84
C GLU A 92 6.11 14.13 -22.16
N ARG A 93 7.23 14.22 -21.42
CA ARG A 93 8.10 15.41 -21.34
C ARG A 93 9.49 14.94 -21.79
N THR A 94 9.96 15.46 -22.92
CA THR A 94 11.27 15.16 -23.53
C THR A 94 12.41 15.36 -22.53
N ALA A 95 13.31 14.38 -22.39
CA ALA A 95 14.50 14.51 -21.54
C ALA A 95 15.67 15.11 -22.34
N ARG A 96 16.28 16.19 -21.82
CA ARG A 96 17.47 16.81 -22.43
C ARG A 96 18.72 16.33 -21.70
N TYR A 97 19.67 15.75 -22.42
CA TYR A 97 20.98 15.41 -21.87
C TYR A 97 22.01 16.45 -22.32
N ARG A 98 22.83 16.93 -21.37
CA ARG A 98 24.00 17.75 -21.64
C ARG A 98 25.25 16.89 -21.49
N VAL A 99 25.87 16.53 -22.61
CA VAL A 99 27.15 15.82 -22.57
C VAL A 99 28.27 16.86 -22.54
N THR A 100 29.08 16.84 -21.49
CA THR A 100 30.32 17.62 -21.41
C THR A 100 31.50 16.67 -21.57
N THR A 101 32.20 16.81 -22.70
CA THR A 101 33.49 16.14 -22.91
C THR A 101 34.60 17.12 -22.53
N PRO A 102 35.61 16.74 -21.73
CA PRO A 102 36.72 17.62 -21.40
C PRO A 102 37.34 18.20 -22.68
N GLY A 103 37.40 19.54 -22.78
CA GLY A 103 37.99 20.23 -23.93
C GLY A 103 37.06 20.47 -25.13
N LYS A 104 35.75 20.17 -25.06
CA LYS A 104 34.77 20.54 -26.10
C LYS A 104 33.59 21.33 -25.53
N ALA A 105 33.04 22.23 -26.33
CA ALA A 105 31.80 22.94 -25.99
C ALA A 105 30.68 21.90 -25.74
N PRO A 106 29.84 22.10 -24.71
CA PRO A 106 28.75 21.17 -24.40
C PRO A 106 27.82 21.01 -25.60
N THR A 107 27.56 19.76 -25.99
CA THR A 107 26.55 19.45 -27.00
C THR A 107 25.28 19.01 -26.28
N GLU A 108 24.17 19.71 -26.52
CA GLU A 108 22.86 19.25 -26.11
C GLU A 108 22.39 18.19 -27.10
N LEU A 109 22.10 16.99 -26.60
CA LEU A 109 21.54 15.90 -27.41
C LEU A 109 20.11 15.66 -26.95
N THR A 110 19.16 15.91 -27.85
CA THR A 110 17.78 15.45 -27.68
C THR A 110 17.76 13.97 -28.06
N VAL A 111 17.66 13.10 -27.06
CA VAL A 111 17.42 11.68 -27.32
C VAL A 111 15.90 11.49 -27.36
N GLU A 112 15.36 11.28 -28.55
CA GLU A 112 14.00 10.77 -28.73
C GLU A 112 14.05 9.27 -28.41
N THR A 113 13.77 8.91 -27.16
CA THR A 113 13.55 7.52 -26.80
C THR A 113 12.05 7.32 -26.74
N GLU A 114 11.49 6.50 -27.63
CA GLU A 114 10.14 5.95 -27.47
C GLU A 114 10.11 5.15 -26.16
N LYS A 115 9.79 5.83 -25.06
CA LYS A 115 9.60 5.16 -23.78
C LYS A 115 8.26 4.47 -23.83
N VAL A 116 8.30 3.14 -23.70
CA VAL A 116 7.09 2.33 -23.59
C VAL A 116 6.53 2.49 -22.19
N PHE A 117 5.26 2.86 -22.09
CA PHE A 117 4.52 2.87 -20.83
C PHE A 117 3.46 1.78 -20.85
N TRP A 118 3.04 1.35 -19.67
CA TRP A 118 2.05 0.33 -19.45
C TRP A 118 0.98 0.86 -18.52
N ARG A 119 -0.29 0.71 -18.92
CA ARG A 119 -1.44 0.85 -18.04
C ARG A 119 -1.82 -0.53 -17.54
N THR A 120 -1.83 -0.69 -16.22
CA THR A 120 -2.25 -1.91 -15.54
C THR A 120 -3.50 -1.62 -14.73
N THR A 121 -4.59 -2.31 -15.03
CA THR A 121 -5.81 -2.30 -14.22
C THR A 121 -5.79 -3.49 -13.28
N MET A 122 -5.80 -3.19 -11.98
CA MET A 122 -5.92 -4.17 -10.90
C MET A 122 -7.27 -4.01 -10.22
N THR A 123 -7.88 -5.13 -9.85
CA THR A 123 -9.03 -5.19 -8.97
C THR A 123 -8.70 -5.95 -7.69
N TYR A 124 -9.10 -5.40 -6.55
CA TYR A 124 -9.02 -6.04 -5.24
C TYR A 124 -10.44 -6.33 -4.77
N LYS A 125 -10.79 -7.60 -4.75
CA LYS A 125 -12.05 -8.05 -4.17
C LYS A 125 -11.85 -8.24 -2.67
N VAL A 126 -12.54 -7.44 -1.86
CA VAL A 126 -12.51 -7.54 -0.40
C VAL A 126 -13.83 -8.11 0.09
N THR A 127 -13.79 -9.20 0.85
CA THR A 127 -14.98 -9.86 1.41
C THR A 127 -14.97 -9.80 2.92
N ASN A 128 -16.17 -9.65 3.50
CA ASN A 128 -16.40 -9.62 4.94
C ASN A 128 -17.55 -10.54 5.31
N ALA A 129 -17.24 -11.66 5.96
CA ALA A 129 -18.22 -12.61 6.48
C ALA A 129 -18.68 -12.29 7.92
N LYS A 130 -18.26 -11.14 8.50
CA LYS A 130 -18.78 -10.68 9.79
C LYS A 130 -20.20 -10.15 9.65
N ALA A 131 -20.97 -10.28 10.73
CA ALA A 131 -22.28 -9.64 10.88
C ALA A 131 -22.19 -8.10 11.07
N THR A 132 -20.99 -7.54 11.18
CA THR A 132 -20.74 -6.10 11.29
C THR A 132 -19.92 -5.60 10.10
N PRO A 133 -20.18 -4.36 9.62
CA PRO A 133 -19.35 -3.75 8.60
C PRO A 133 -17.93 -3.49 9.13
N VAL A 134 -16.95 -3.56 8.25
CA VAL A 134 -15.53 -3.30 8.56
C VAL A 134 -14.91 -2.39 7.52
N THR A 135 -13.86 -1.66 7.89
CA THR A 135 -13.00 -0.96 6.93
C THR A 135 -11.67 -1.70 6.87
N VAL A 136 -11.28 -2.12 5.67
CA VAL A 136 -10.05 -2.88 5.42
C VAL A 136 -9.02 -1.94 4.79
N GLU A 137 -7.85 -1.84 5.41
CA GLU A 137 -6.72 -1.15 4.80
C GLU A 137 -6.09 -2.08 3.75
N VAL A 138 -6.27 -1.74 2.47
CA VAL A 138 -5.61 -2.44 1.36
C VAL A 138 -4.33 -1.67 1.04
N VAL A 139 -3.19 -2.35 1.04
CA VAL A 139 -1.87 -1.78 0.74
C VAL A 139 -1.31 -2.42 -0.52
N GLN A 140 -1.05 -1.61 -1.54
CA GLN A 140 -0.29 -2.03 -2.72
C GLN A 140 1.14 -1.51 -2.59
N GLY A 141 2.08 -2.42 -2.34
CA GLY A 141 3.53 -2.16 -2.33
C GLY A 141 4.20 -2.56 -3.65
N GLY A 142 5.51 -2.33 -3.77
CA GLY A 142 6.25 -2.66 -4.99
C GLY A 142 5.97 -1.72 -6.17
N LEU A 143 5.36 -0.56 -5.91
CA LEU A 143 5.11 0.46 -6.94
C LEU A 143 6.37 1.25 -7.27
N ASP A 144 7.38 1.22 -6.40
CA ASP A 144 8.61 1.94 -6.62
C ASP A 144 9.52 1.16 -7.55
N ASN A 145 9.91 1.84 -8.62
CA ASN A 145 11.09 1.51 -9.38
C ASN A 145 12.07 2.67 -9.17
N TRP A 146 13.36 2.49 -9.43
CA TRP A 146 14.37 3.55 -9.20
C TRP A 146 14.12 4.88 -9.96
N TRP A 147 13.04 4.97 -10.75
CA TRP A 147 12.59 6.12 -11.51
C TRP A 147 11.38 6.85 -10.92
N HIS A 148 10.76 6.33 -9.84
CA HIS A 148 9.62 6.91 -9.12
C HIS A 148 8.48 7.39 -10.04
N ASP A 149 8.19 6.65 -11.11
CA ASP A 149 7.32 7.12 -12.21
C ASP A 149 5.96 6.43 -12.30
N THR A 150 5.63 5.56 -11.34
CA THR A 150 4.31 4.96 -11.22
C THR A 150 3.26 6.02 -10.90
N ARG A 151 2.24 6.13 -11.74
CA ARG A 151 1.10 7.04 -11.55
C ARG A 151 -0.17 6.24 -11.37
N VAL A 152 -1.15 6.83 -10.68
CA VAL A 152 -2.48 6.24 -10.48
C VAL A 152 -3.51 7.13 -11.19
N PRO A 153 -3.74 6.95 -12.50
CA PRO A 153 -4.67 7.77 -13.26
C PRO A 153 -6.13 7.62 -12.81
N SER A 154 -6.54 6.44 -12.32
CA SER A 154 -7.89 6.22 -11.83
C SER A 154 -7.95 5.19 -10.70
N GLU A 155 -8.90 5.38 -9.80
CA GLU A 155 -9.19 4.50 -8.67
C GLU A 155 -10.65 4.67 -8.24
N THR A 156 -11.35 3.58 -7.94
CA THR A 156 -12.77 3.64 -7.52
C THR A 156 -12.93 4.16 -6.09
N ILE A 157 -11.90 3.99 -5.25
CA ILE A 157 -11.80 4.56 -3.92
C ILE A 157 -10.52 5.40 -3.88
N LYS A 158 -10.60 6.61 -3.31
CA LYS A 158 -9.43 7.48 -3.23
C LYS A 158 -8.39 6.87 -2.27
N GLY A 159 -7.18 6.68 -2.77
CA GLY A 159 -6.04 6.19 -2.00
C GLY A 159 -5.09 7.30 -1.56
N GLU A 160 -4.38 7.04 -0.47
CA GLU A 160 -3.25 7.84 0.01
C GLU A 160 -1.93 7.26 -0.51
N GLN A 161 -1.04 8.12 -1.01
CA GLN A 161 0.31 7.71 -1.34
C GLN A 161 1.17 7.79 -0.08
N ARG A 162 1.49 6.64 0.53
CA ARG A 162 2.24 6.59 1.80
C ARG A 162 3.75 6.74 1.57
N SER A 163 4.26 6.18 0.49
CA SER A 163 5.66 6.27 0.08
C SER A 163 5.78 6.21 -1.44
N ALA A 164 6.97 6.30 -2.02
CA ALA A 164 7.15 6.02 -3.46
C ALA A 164 6.74 4.59 -3.84
N ASP A 165 6.78 3.65 -2.87
CA ASP A 165 6.53 2.23 -3.09
C ASP A 165 5.11 1.79 -2.75
N GLU A 166 4.44 2.51 -1.85
CA GLU A 166 3.19 2.09 -1.26
C GLU A 166 2.04 3.06 -1.51
N ARG A 167 0.94 2.52 -2.03
CA ARG A 167 -0.37 3.18 -2.08
C ARG A 167 -1.37 2.43 -1.22
N VAL A 168 -2.20 3.18 -0.50
CA VAL A 168 -3.05 2.64 0.55
C VAL A 168 -4.49 3.12 0.38
N TRP A 169 -5.45 2.22 0.55
CA TRP A 169 -6.87 2.52 0.50
C TRP A 169 -7.57 2.04 1.76
N GLN A 170 -8.52 2.85 2.24
CA GLN A 170 -9.47 2.45 3.27
C GLN A 170 -10.73 1.95 2.56
N VAL A 171 -10.89 0.63 2.47
CA VAL A 171 -11.99 -0.01 1.74
C VAL A 171 -13.12 -0.36 2.72
N PRO A 172 -14.25 0.37 2.71
CA PRO A 172 -15.41 0.00 3.52
C PRO A 172 -16.07 -1.25 2.94
N VAL A 173 -16.33 -2.26 3.76
CA VAL A 173 -16.96 -3.52 3.36
C VAL A 173 -18.18 -3.77 4.26
N PRO A 174 -19.39 -3.94 3.69
CA PRO A 174 -20.60 -4.17 4.48
C PRO A 174 -20.54 -5.51 5.23
N ALA A 175 -21.43 -5.66 6.23
CA ALA A 175 -21.63 -6.94 6.91
C ALA A 175 -22.10 -8.01 5.91
N ASN A 176 -21.56 -9.22 6.02
CA ASN A 176 -21.87 -10.36 5.14
C ASN A 176 -21.82 -10.01 3.63
N GLY A 177 -20.87 -9.17 3.24
CA GLY A 177 -20.82 -8.62 1.90
C GLY A 177 -19.40 -8.45 1.37
N GLU A 178 -19.30 -7.76 0.25
CA GLU A 178 -18.05 -7.55 -0.45
C GLU A 178 -17.97 -6.13 -1.01
N THR A 179 -16.75 -5.70 -1.31
CA THR A 179 -16.48 -4.43 -1.99
C THR A 179 -15.30 -4.60 -2.93
N THR A 180 -15.44 -4.02 -4.12
CA THR A 180 -14.47 -4.14 -5.19
C THR A 180 -13.75 -2.81 -5.37
N LEU A 181 -12.45 -2.81 -5.14
CA LEU A 181 -11.56 -1.69 -5.42
C LEU A 181 -10.92 -1.93 -6.79
N THR A 182 -11.12 -1.04 -7.75
CA THR A 182 -10.45 -1.09 -9.06
C THR A 182 -9.53 0.11 -9.20
N VAL A 183 -8.28 -0.15 -9.59
CA VAL A 183 -7.21 0.85 -9.68
C VAL A 183 -6.45 0.67 -10.98
N GLN A 184 -6.17 1.76 -11.67
CA GLN A 184 -5.26 1.80 -12.79
C GLN A 184 -3.91 2.36 -12.35
N PHE A 185 -2.84 1.71 -12.80
CA PHE A 185 -1.47 2.14 -12.61
C PHE A 185 -0.81 2.33 -13.96
N ASP A 186 -0.27 3.52 -14.20
CA ASP A 186 0.57 3.80 -15.36
C ASP A 186 2.03 3.73 -14.91
N SER A 187 2.84 2.87 -15.53
CA SER A 187 4.26 2.70 -15.19
C SER A 187 5.10 2.43 -16.44
N ARG A 188 6.44 2.47 -16.33
CA ARG A 188 7.34 2.14 -17.45
C ARG A 188 7.52 0.65 -17.74
N TYR A 189 6.97 -0.25 -16.93
CA TYR A 189 7.35 -1.65 -16.97
C TYR A 189 6.21 -2.62 -16.72
#